data_AF-A0A9D0X6R7-F1
#
_entry.id   AF-A0A9D0X6R7-F1
#
_cell.length_a   1.000
_cell.length_b   1.000
_cell.length_c   1.000
_cell.angle_alpha   90.00
_cell.angle_beta   90.00
_cell.angle_gamma   90.00
#
_symmetry.space_group_name_H-M   'P 1'
#
loop_
_entity.id
_entity.type
_entity.pdbx_description
1 polymer ?
#
loop_
_entity_poly.entity_id
_entity_poly.type
_entity_poly.pdbx_seq_one_letter_code
_entity_poly.pdbx_strand_id
1 'polypeptide(L)'
;MTMSFARIAFSMLLLSLLGACSAAERLTQIGQTPALSAIQNPVTQQGYRPVVMPMPQPTEESHQSNSLFRNGARGFFKDQRARKVGDILTVKVTISDKAQFSNKSSRGRNSTNSGGLGGALGSLFNVALPNVNASTA
;
A
#
# COMPACT_ATOMS: atom_id res chain seq x y z
N MET A 1 -1.27 44.51 21.80
CA MET A 1 -1.77 43.47 20.88
C MET A 1 -0.73 43.06 19.82
N THR A 2 0.57 43.13 20.10
CA THR A 2 1.65 42.78 19.14
C THR A 2 2.38 41.50 19.54
N MET A 3 2.47 41.23 20.85
CA MET A 3 3.11 40.03 21.42
C MET A 3 2.39 38.71 21.09
N SER A 4 1.05 38.72 20.90
CA SER A 4 0.29 37.52 20.53
C SER A 4 0.51 37.11 19.07
N PHE A 5 0.62 38.08 18.16
CA PHE A 5 0.88 37.79 16.73
C PHE A 5 2.29 37.23 16.52
N ALA A 6 3.29 37.72 17.26
CA ALA A 6 4.65 37.17 17.21
C ALA A 6 4.70 35.70 17.71
N ARG A 7 3.92 35.37 18.74
CA ARG A 7 3.81 33.99 19.26
C ARG A 7 3.12 33.05 18.27
N ILE A 8 2.06 33.52 17.60
CA ILE A 8 1.34 32.76 16.58
C ILE A 8 2.20 32.54 15.33
N ALA A 9 2.98 33.55 14.92
CA ALA A 9 3.92 33.42 13.81
C ALA A 9 5.04 32.43 14.13
N PHE A 10 5.57 32.46 15.35
CA PHE A 10 6.60 31.53 15.79
C PHE A 10 6.09 30.08 15.87
N SER A 11 4.87 29.86 16.35
CA SER A 11 4.28 28.52 16.40
C SER A 11 3.97 27.95 15.01
N MET A 12 3.52 28.78 14.06
CA MET A 12 3.34 28.39 12.65
C MET A 12 4.66 28.00 11.98
N LEU A 13 5.73 28.77 12.20
CA LEU A 13 7.05 28.46 11.68
C LEU A 13 7.55 27.11 12.23
N LEU A 14 7.40 26.88 13.53
CA LEU A 14 7.83 25.64 14.18
C LEU A 14 7.09 24.41 13.65
N LEU A 15 5.78 24.54 13.36
CA LEU A 15 4.97 23.48 12.76
C LEU A 15 5.40 23.16 11.32
N SER A 16 5.80 24.16 10.54
CA SER A 16 6.25 23.97 9.16
C SER A 16 7.57 23.19 9.06
N LEU A 17 8.49 23.40 10.02
CA LEU A 17 9.76 22.68 10.07
C LEU A 17 9.57 21.19 10.40
N LEU A 18 8.57 20.83 11.21
CA LEU A 18 8.28 19.43 11.55
C LEU A 18 7.70 18.64 10.36
N GLY A 19 6.90 19.29 9.51
CA GLY A 19 6.31 18.65 8.31
C GLY A 19 7.32 18.39 7.19
N ALA A 20 8.41 19.17 7.13
CA ALA A 20 9.38 19.12 6.02
C ALA A 20 10.24 17.84 6.00
N CYS A 21 10.57 17.26 7.16
CA CYS A 21 11.44 16.08 7.22
C CYS A 21 10.83 14.83 6.52
N SER A 22 9.51 14.65 6.57
CA SER A 22 8.87 13.47 5.97
C SER A 22 8.60 13.60 4.48
N ALA A 23 8.40 14.83 3.98
CA ALA A 23 8.19 15.11 2.57
C ALA A 23 9.50 14.99 1.76
N ALA A 24 10.62 15.45 2.33
CA ALA A 24 11.93 15.34 1.70
C ALA A 24 12.34 13.87 1.48
N GLU A 25 12.17 13.02 2.50
CA GLU A 25 12.47 11.59 2.41
C GLU A 25 11.63 10.90 1.32
N ARG A 26 10.32 11.19 1.28
CA ARG A 26 9.40 10.61 0.28
C ARG A 26 9.73 11.02 -1.15
N LEU A 27 10.19 12.25 -1.38
CA LEU A 27 10.59 12.72 -2.72
C LEU A 27 11.85 12.00 -3.21
N THR A 28 12.81 11.73 -2.33
CA THR A 28 14.06 11.03 -2.69
C THR A 28 13.86 9.55 -3.02
N GLN A 29 12.74 8.98 -2.56
CA GLN A 29 12.41 7.57 -2.74
C GLN A 29 11.54 7.30 -3.99
N ILE A 30 11.13 8.34 -4.74
CA ILE A 30 10.43 8.19 -6.02
C ILE A 30 11.40 7.61 -7.05
N GLY A 31 11.13 6.40 -7.51
CA GLY A 31 11.96 5.70 -8.51
C GLY A 31 13.10 4.87 -7.94
N GLN A 32 13.31 4.87 -6.62
CA GLN A 32 14.25 3.94 -5.98
C GLN A 32 13.62 2.56 -5.78
N THR A 33 14.40 1.52 -6.04
CA THR A 33 14.01 0.15 -5.68
C THR A 33 13.93 0.01 -4.15
N PRO A 34 12.95 -0.73 -3.61
CA PRO A 34 12.88 -1.00 -2.17
C PRO A 34 14.19 -1.61 -1.67
N ALA A 35 14.65 -1.18 -0.50
CA ALA A 35 15.82 -1.79 0.12
C ALA A 35 15.54 -3.28 0.36
N LEU A 36 16.36 -4.14 -0.23
CA LEU A 36 16.27 -5.58 -0.04
C LEU A 36 16.87 -5.91 1.34
N SER A 37 16.13 -6.65 2.16
CA SER A 37 16.67 -7.24 3.36
C SER A 37 17.81 -8.19 2.99
N ALA A 38 18.93 -8.13 3.73
CA ALA A 38 20.01 -9.09 3.56
C ALA A 38 19.49 -10.53 3.77
N ILE A 39 20.11 -11.49 3.09
CA ILE A 39 19.83 -12.91 3.33
C ILE A 39 20.47 -13.28 4.68
N GLN A 40 19.69 -13.28 5.76
CA GLN A 40 20.12 -13.83 7.04
C GLN A 40 20.08 -15.36 6.99
N ASN A 41 21.24 -15.99 7.11
CA ASN A 41 21.33 -17.43 7.27
C ASN A 41 21.07 -17.80 8.74
N PRO A 42 19.99 -18.54 9.08
CA PRO A 42 19.64 -18.85 10.46
C PRO A 42 20.68 -19.74 11.16
N VAL A 43 21.57 -20.42 10.41
CA VAL A 43 22.61 -21.30 11.00
C VAL A 43 23.74 -20.53 11.68
N THR A 44 23.95 -19.25 11.36
CA THR A 44 24.98 -18.41 11.97
C THR A 44 24.46 -17.63 13.19
N GLN A 45 23.18 -17.77 13.52
CA GLN A 45 22.56 -17.07 14.64
C GLN A 45 22.81 -17.84 15.94
N GLN A 46 23.23 -17.13 16.98
CA GLN A 46 23.39 -17.67 18.34
C GLN A 46 22.05 -18.26 18.81
N GLY A 47 22.01 -19.56 19.11
CA GLY A 47 20.78 -20.28 19.50
C GLY A 47 20.08 -21.06 18.39
N TYR A 48 20.69 -21.22 17.21
CA TYR A 48 20.16 -22.09 16.15
C TYR A 48 19.91 -23.52 16.68
N ARG A 49 18.69 -24.02 16.49
CA ARG A 49 18.29 -25.41 16.77
C ARG A 49 17.84 -26.07 15.47
N PRO A 50 18.55 -27.10 14.98
CA PRO A 50 18.11 -27.82 13.79
C PRO A 50 16.77 -28.51 14.07
N VAL A 51 15.80 -28.31 13.17
CA VAL A 51 14.52 -29.01 13.22
C VAL A 51 14.76 -30.43 12.70
N VAL A 52 14.78 -31.40 13.61
CA VAL A 52 14.77 -32.82 13.26
C VAL A 52 13.34 -33.30 13.15
N MET A 53 12.92 -33.71 11.96
CA MET A 53 11.64 -34.39 11.78
C MET A 53 11.85 -35.90 11.96
N PRO A 54 11.24 -36.54 12.97
CA PRO A 54 11.30 -37.99 13.09
C PRO A 54 10.63 -38.62 11.87
N MET A 55 11.29 -39.61 11.30
CA MET A 55 10.75 -40.38 10.19
C MET A 55 9.48 -41.11 10.68
N PRO A 56 8.34 -41.01 9.95
CA PRO A 56 7.12 -41.71 10.32
C PRO A 56 7.32 -43.23 10.25
N GLN A 57 6.67 -43.97 11.14
CA GLN A 57 6.74 -45.44 11.15
C GLN A 57 6.25 -46.03 9.82
N PRO A 58 6.96 -47.02 9.27
CA PRO A 58 6.49 -47.80 8.12
C PRO A 58 5.12 -48.38 8.45
N THR A 59 4.12 -48.09 7.62
CA THR A 59 2.82 -48.74 7.72
C THR A 59 2.87 -49.99 6.86
N GLU A 60 2.72 -51.18 7.45
CA GLU A 60 2.63 -52.41 6.68
C GLU A 60 1.34 -52.41 5.87
N GLU A 61 1.47 -52.49 4.54
CA GLU A 61 0.32 -52.66 3.66
C GLU A 61 -0.11 -54.13 3.69
N SER A 62 -1.32 -54.40 4.20
CA SER A 62 -1.91 -55.74 4.11
C SER A 62 -2.37 -56.01 2.68
N HIS A 63 -1.68 -56.90 1.99
CA HIS A 63 -2.08 -57.41 0.68
C HIS A 63 -3.01 -58.60 0.86
N GLN A 64 -4.24 -58.51 0.34
CA GLN A 64 -5.17 -59.64 0.25
C GLN A 64 -4.92 -60.37 -1.07
N SER A 65 -4.71 -61.69 -1.03
CA SER A 65 -4.20 -62.49 -2.16
C SER A 65 -5.11 -62.54 -3.39
N ASN A 66 -6.40 -62.18 -3.27
CA ASN A 66 -7.38 -62.21 -4.36
C ASN A 66 -8.35 -61.01 -4.36
N SER A 67 -7.97 -59.86 -3.79
CA SER A 67 -8.81 -58.65 -3.80
C SER A 67 -8.08 -57.47 -4.44
N LEU A 68 -8.68 -56.90 -5.49
CA LEU A 68 -8.24 -55.61 -6.03
C LEU A 68 -8.68 -54.43 -5.16
N PHE A 69 -9.63 -54.66 -4.24
CA PHE A 69 -10.06 -53.64 -3.29
C PHE A 69 -9.03 -53.49 -2.18
N ARG A 70 -8.38 -52.33 -2.16
CA ARG A 70 -7.43 -51.91 -1.12
C ARG A 70 -8.16 -51.06 -0.08
N ASN A 71 -8.19 -51.53 1.17
CA ASN A 71 -8.75 -50.76 2.27
C ASN A 71 -7.82 -49.58 2.57
N GLY A 72 -8.28 -48.34 2.34
CA GLY A 72 -7.46 -47.13 2.45
C GLY A 72 -7.06 -46.47 1.12
N ALA A 73 -7.54 -46.98 -0.02
CA ALA A 73 -7.46 -46.28 -1.30
C ALA A 73 -7.94 -44.82 -1.12
N ARG A 74 -7.06 -43.87 -1.44
CA ARG A 74 -7.21 -42.45 -1.11
C ARG A 74 -8.31 -41.85 -1.98
N GLY A 75 -9.55 -42.02 -1.54
CA GLY A 75 -10.72 -41.43 -2.19
C GLY A 75 -10.59 -39.92 -2.28
N PHE A 76 -11.02 -39.38 -3.43
CA PHE A 76 -11.05 -37.95 -3.79
C PHE A 76 -11.75 -37.05 -2.75
N PHE A 77 -12.51 -37.63 -1.81
CA PHE A 77 -13.28 -36.93 -0.78
C PHE A 77 -12.65 -36.94 0.62
N LYS A 78 -11.39 -37.37 0.75
CA LYS A 78 -10.70 -37.29 2.05
C LYS A 78 -10.23 -35.85 2.27
N ASP A 79 -10.49 -35.31 3.46
CA ASP A 79 -10.07 -33.97 3.90
C ASP A 79 -8.60 -33.70 3.49
N GLN A 80 -8.34 -32.57 2.82
CA GLN A 80 -7.05 -32.23 2.20
C GLN A 80 -5.99 -31.78 3.23
N ARG A 81 -6.13 -32.23 4.48
CA ARG A 81 -5.19 -31.91 5.55
C ARG A 81 -4.04 -32.92 5.56
N ALA A 82 -2.83 -32.42 5.79
CA ALA A 82 -1.68 -33.25 6.13
C ALA A 82 -2.01 -34.02 7.42
N ARG A 83 -1.90 -35.35 7.38
CA ARG A 83 -2.30 -36.20 8.52
C ARG A 83 -1.11 -36.82 9.22
N LYS A 84 0.03 -36.94 8.55
CA LYS A 84 1.26 -37.52 9.09
C LYS A 84 2.43 -36.54 8.97
N VAL A 85 3.40 -36.69 9.88
CA VAL A 85 4.68 -35.96 9.80
C VAL A 85 5.39 -36.41 8.52
N GLY A 86 5.75 -35.44 7.67
CA GLY A 86 6.33 -35.67 6.34
C GLY A 86 5.37 -35.52 5.16
N ASP A 87 4.06 -35.30 5.39
CA ASP A 87 3.12 -34.97 4.32
C ASP A 87 3.34 -33.53 3.83
N ILE A 88 3.52 -33.33 2.51
CA ILE A 88 3.69 -32.00 1.88
C ILE A 88 2.40 -31.60 1.17
N LEU A 89 1.87 -30.41 1.48
CA LEU A 89 0.73 -29.80 0.79
C LEU A 89 1.19 -28.61 -0.06
N THR A 90 0.89 -28.62 -1.36
CA THR A 90 1.19 -27.50 -2.26
C THR A 90 -0.08 -26.72 -2.55
N VAL A 91 -0.17 -25.48 -2.06
CA VAL A 91 -1.32 -24.61 -2.29
C VAL A 91 -1.03 -23.65 -3.44
N LYS A 92 -1.77 -23.77 -4.54
CA LYS A 92 -1.66 -22.84 -5.68
C LYS A 92 -2.72 -21.74 -5.55
N VAL A 93 -2.32 -20.62 -4.94
CA VAL A 93 -3.20 -19.43 -4.84
C VAL A 93 -3.09 -18.62 -6.12
N THR A 94 -4.20 -18.47 -6.85
CA THR A 94 -4.28 -17.58 -8.01
C THR A 94 -5.17 -16.41 -7.64
N ILE A 95 -4.59 -15.21 -7.52
CA ILE A 95 -5.32 -13.99 -7.18
C ILE A 95 -5.62 -13.26 -8.49
N SER A 96 -6.90 -13.20 -8.86
CA SER A 96 -7.38 -12.42 -10.01
C SER A 96 -8.18 -11.24 -9.47
N ASP A 97 -7.49 -10.15 -9.11
CA ASP A 97 -8.15 -8.93 -8.65
C ASP A 97 -8.57 -8.08 -9.88
N LYS A 98 -9.86 -7.75 -9.96
CA LYS A 98 -10.44 -6.89 -11.01
C LYS A 98 -11.11 -5.70 -10.35
N ALA A 99 -10.42 -4.57 -10.30
CA ALA A 99 -11.00 -3.30 -9.89
C ALA A 99 -11.76 -2.66 -11.07
N GLN A 100 -13.10 -2.60 -10.99
CA GLN A 100 -13.91 -1.80 -11.92
C GLN A 100 -14.00 -0.36 -11.44
N PHE A 101 -13.24 0.54 -12.08
CA PHE A 101 -13.32 1.97 -11.81
C PHE A 101 -14.44 2.62 -12.63
N SER A 102 -15.59 2.83 -11.99
CA SER A 102 -16.68 3.66 -12.53
C SER A 102 -16.53 5.08 -11.99
N ASN A 103 -15.90 5.97 -12.76
CA ASN A 103 -15.77 7.39 -12.42
C ASN A 103 -16.76 8.21 -13.25
N LYS A 104 -17.85 8.67 -12.61
CA LYS A 104 -18.81 9.59 -13.22
C LYS A 104 -18.75 10.92 -12.46
N SER A 105 -17.82 11.78 -12.88
CA SER A 105 -17.70 13.13 -12.33
C SER A 105 -18.53 14.10 -13.16
N SER A 106 -19.61 14.64 -12.58
CA SER A 106 -20.28 15.83 -13.13
C SER A 106 -19.73 17.05 -12.41
N ARG A 107 -18.86 17.80 -13.09
CA ARG A 107 -18.22 18.99 -12.56
C ARG A 107 -19.01 20.23 -12.99
N GLY A 108 -19.88 20.72 -12.11
CA GLY A 108 -20.46 22.06 -12.21
C GLY A 108 -19.65 23.04 -11.37
N ARG A 109 -18.95 23.99 -11.99
CA ARG A 109 -18.34 25.14 -11.30
C ARG A 109 -19.20 26.37 -11.58
N ASN A 110 -19.95 26.84 -10.58
CA ASN A 110 -20.55 28.16 -10.60
C ASN A 110 -19.75 29.05 -9.63
N SER A 111 -18.93 29.94 -10.15
CA SER A 111 -18.07 30.82 -9.38
C SER A 111 -18.59 32.25 -9.51
N THR A 112 -19.34 32.73 -8.53
CA THR A 112 -19.67 34.16 -8.40
C THR A 112 -18.61 34.80 -7.51
N ASN A 113 -17.56 35.32 -8.14
CA ASN A 113 -16.51 36.06 -7.46
C ASN A 113 -16.89 37.56 -7.44
N SER A 114 -17.67 37.98 -6.44
CA SER A 114 -17.97 39.41 -6.22
C SER A 114 -16.81 40.09 -5.46
N GLY A 115 -15.61 39.97 -5.99
CA GLY A 115 -14.39 40.61 -5.50
C GLY A 115 -13.84 41.52 -6.58
N GLY A 116 -14.61 42.54 -6.94
CA GLY A 116 -14.22 43.51 -7.95
C GLY A 116 -12.94 44.22 -7.51
N LEU A 117 -11.93 44.18 -8.38
CA LEU A 117 -10.71 44.97 -8.25
C LEU A 117 -11.02 46.45 -8.59
N GLY A 118 -11.92 47.04 -7.79
CA GLY A 118 -12.50 48.36 -8.01
C GLY A 118 -11.62 49.43 -7.40
N GLY A 119 -10.99 50.24 -8.24
CA GLY A 119 -10.27 51.44 -7.81
C GLY A 119 -8.94 51.56 -8.53
N ALA A 120 -7.84 51.42 -7.79
CA ALA A 120 -6.50 51.77 -8.27
C ALA A 120 -5.91 50.76 -9.27
N LEU A 121 -6.15 49.46 -9.10
CA LEU A 121 -5.55 48.46 -9.99
C LEU A 121 -6.30 48.34 -11.32
N GLY A 122 -7.62 48.57 -11.35
CA GLY A 122 -8.40 48.61 -12.58
C GLY A 122 -8.09 49.81 -13.47
N SER A 123 -7.82 50.99 -12.88
CA SER A 123 -7.46 52.19 -13.65
C SER A 123 -6.06 52.12 -14.25
N LEU A 124 -5.09 51.56 -13.53
CA LEU A 124 -3.74 51.30 -14.06
C LEU A 124 -3.77 50.32 -15.24
N PHE A 125 -4.63 49.29 -15.18
CA PHE A 125 -4.73 48.29 -16.24
C PHE A 125 -5.27 48.86 -17.56
N ASN A 126 -6.24 49.78 -17.49
CA ASN A 126 -6.83 50.42 -18.66
C ASN A 126 -5.89 51.43 -19.35
N VAL A 127 -4.90 51.96 -18.61
CA VAL A 127 -3.83 52.81 -19.16
C VAL A 127 -2.76 51.96 -19.87
N ALA A 128 -2.47 50.77 -19.36
CA ALA A 128 -1.48 49.86 -19.95
C ALA A 128 -2.00 49.16 -21.23
N LEU A 129 -3.31 48.93 -21.34
CA LEU A 129 -3.94 48.29 -22.49
C LEU A 129 -5.28 48.97 -22.82
N PRO A 130 -5.29 50.01 -23.67
CA PRO A 130 -6.55 50.59 -24.11
C PRO A 130 -7.30 49.54 -24.93
N ASN A 131 -8.59 49.33 -24.63
CA ASN A 131 -9.55 48.39 -25.24
C ASN A 131 -9.72 46.97 -24.64
N VAL A 132 -9.25 46.69 -23.41
CA VAL A 132 -9.66 45.48 -22.69
C VAL A 132 -10.43 45.81 -21.42
N ASN A 133 -11.74 45.54 -21.44
CA ASN A 133 -12.59 45.69 -20.25
C ASN A 133 -12.32 44.52 -19.29
N ALA A 134 -11.69 44.81 -18.15
CA ALA A 134 -11.35 43.82 -17.12
C ALA A 134 -12.56 43.39 -16.25
N SER A 135 -13.81 43.62 -16.69
CA SER A 135 -15.01 43.30 -15.91
C SER A 135 -15.61 41.90 -16.18
N THR A 136 -14.83 40.95 -16.71
CA THR A 136 -15.30 39.56 -16.89
C THR A 136 -14.25 38.55 -16.46
N ALA A 137 -14.13 38.32 -15.15
CA ALA A 137 -13.70 37.07 -14.51
C ALA A 137 -14.20 37.05 -13.05
#